data_AF-A0A8T4J4A6-F1
#
_entry.id   AF-A0A8T4J4A6-F1
#
_cell.length_a   1.000
_cell.length_b   1.000
_cell.length_c   1.000
_cell.angle_alpha   90.00
_cell.angle_beta   90.00
_cell.angle_gamma   90.00
#
_symmetry.space_group_name_H-M   'P 1'
#
loop_
_entity.id
_entity.type
_entity.pdbx_description
1 polymer ?
#
loop_
_entity_poly.entity_id
_entity_poly.type
_entity_poly.pdbx_seq_one_letter_code
_entity_poly.pdbx_strand_id
1 'polypeptide(L)'
;MKEYGDAQGWPHEGGPLFLHPDDDLAPNRPGEALHARLAALGVPHHPRLAACARALGRLAGRPDERAALRRALDGEQRAGEELERLTGGGWRVLHSVPVPPAAAVPHLLIGPGGVFTLHTACPRGARVRVGTDAVLVARGRAEPWVRLSRREARHAALALSRGCGFPVTV
;
A
#
# COMPACT_ATOMS: atom_id res chain seq x y z
N MET A 1 -26.24 39.38 3.67
CA MET A 1 -26.85 38.03 3.69
C MET A 1 -26.76 37.41 2.31
N LYS A 2 -25.64 36.73 2.01
CA LYS A 2 -25.54 35.32 1.55
C LYS A 2 -24.05 35.07 1.23
N GLU A 3 -23.38 34.37 2.15
CA GLU A 3 -22.14 33.66 1.87
C GLU A 3 -22.45 32.49 0.94
N TYR A 4 -21.58 32.23 -0.04
CA TYR A 4 -21.46 30.94 -0.71
C TYR A 4 -20.00 30.72 -1.15
N GLY A 5 -19.25 30.10 -0.24
CA GLY A 5 -18.25 29.05 -0.50
C GLY A 5 -17.25 29.23 -1.63
N ASP A 6 -16.13 29.88 -1.31
CA ASP A 6 -14.86 29.63 -1.98
C ASP A 6 -14.35 28.22 -1.60
N ALA A 7 -14.38 27.30 -2.55
CA ALA A 7 -13.71 26.00 -2.45
C ALA A 7 -13.01 25.62 -3.77
N GLN A 8 -12.42 26.61 -4.43
CA GLN A 8 -11.48 26.39 -5.54
C GLN A 8 -10.21 27.19 -5.27
N GLY A 9 -9.37 26.64 -4.39
CA GLY A 9 -8.02 27.13 -4.16
C GLY A 9 -7.11 25.95 -3.89
N TRP A 10 -6.40 25.49 -4.91
CA TRP A 10 -5.18 24.71 -4.70
C TRP A 10 -4.07 25.32 -5.55
N PRO A 11 -3.19 26.10 -4.93
CA PRO A 11 -1.77 25.81 -5.18
C PRO A 11 -0.91 26.15 -3.97
N HIS A 12 -0.23 25.17 -3.39
CA HIS A 12 1.00 25.48 -2.67
C HIS A 12 2.11 24.51 -3.08
N GLU A 13 3.15 25.14 -3.61
CA GLU A 13 4.38 24.55 -4.09
C GLU A 13 5.03 23.69 -2.98
N GLY A 14 5.18 22.41 -3.27
CA GLY A 14 5.83 21.43 -2.40
C GLY A 14 6.32 20.29 -3.28
N GLY A 15 7.53 19.78 -3.00
CA GLY A 15 8.13 18.70 -3.79
C GLY A 15 7.26 17.44 -3.88
N PRO A 16 7.75 16.35 -4.53
CA PRO A 16 6.96 15.19 -4.95
C PRO A 16 6.43 14.29 -3.82
N LEU A 17 6.19 14.81 -2.63
CA LEU A 17 5.57 14.14 -1.49
C LEU A 17 4.24 14.87 -1.22
N PHE A 18 3.18 14.39 -1.85
CA PHE A 18 1.82 14.93 -1.77
C PHE A 18 1.14 14.59 -0.43
N LEU A 19 1.73 15.00 0.68
CA LEU A 19 1.12 14.95 2.01
C LEU A 19 1.10 16.36 2.56
N HIS A 20 -0.06 16.81 3.05
CA HIS A 20 -0.12 18.05 3.80
C HIS A 20 0.70 17.85 5.10
N PRO A 21 1.47 18.85 5.56
CA PRO A 21 2.24 18.72 6.80
C PRO A 21 1.39 18.36 8.04
N ASP A 22 0.09 18.62 7.98
CA ASP A 22 -0.88 18.30 9.04
C ASP A 22 -1.59 16.93 8.86
N ASP A 23 -1.30 16.20 7.78
CA ASP A 23 -1.90 14.87 7.55
C ASP A 23 -1.23 13.84 8.47
N ASP A 24 -1.89 13.55 9.60
CA ASP A 24 -1.47 12.45 10.47
C ASP A 24 -1.83 11.10 9.83
N LEU A 25 -0.80 10.28 9.60
CA LEU A 25 -0.92 8.92 9.05
C LEU A 25 -1.05 7.84 10.12
N ALA A 26 -0.87 8.18 11.40
CA ALA A 26 -1.06 7.24 12.51
C ALA A 26 -2.45 6.58 12.58
N PRO A 27 -3.57 7.22 12.19
CA PRO A 27 -4.89 6.57 12.24
C PRO A 27 -5.16 5.63 11.06
N ASN A 28 -4.27 5.56 10.07
CA ASN A 28 -4.46 4.67 8.92
C ASN A 28 -4.56 3.22 9.38
N ARG A 29 -5.55 2.51 8.85
CA ARG A 29 -5.72 1.08 9.10
C ARG A 29 -4.81 0.26 8.18
N PRO A 30 -4.46 -0.98 8.53
CA PRO A 30 -3.84 -1.92 7.59
C PRO A 30 -4.65 -2.01 6.29
N GLY A 31 -4.03 -1.66 5.17
CA GLY A 31 -4.68 -1.63 3.85
C GLY A 31 -5.67 -0.51 3.60
N GLU A 32 -5.59 0.62 4.31
CA GLU A 32 -6.40 1.83 4.05
C GLU A 32 -6.42 2.23 2.55
N ALA A 33 -5.26 2.22 1.88
CA ALA A 33 -5.19 2.51 0.44
C ALA A 33 -5.95 1.48 -0.42
N LEU A 34 -5.96 0.21 -0.01
CA LEU A 34 -6.73 -0.85 -0.67
C LEU A 34 -8.23 -0.75 -0.40
N HIS A 35 -8.63 -0.30 0.79
CA HIS A 35 -10.01 0.04 1.11
C HIS A 35 -10.53 1.14 0.18
N ALA A 36 -9.78 2.24 0.06
CA ALA A 36 -10.12 3.34 -0.85
C ALA A 36 -10.25 2.85 -2.31
N ARG A 37 -9.30 2.03 -2.77
CA ARG A 37 -9.33 1.47 -4.13
C ARG A 37 -10.50 0.51 -4.35
N LEU A 38 -10.87 -0.30 -3.35
CA LEU A 38 -12.05 -1.16 -3.41
C LEU A 38 -13.37 -0.36 -3.43
N ALA A 39 -13.44 0.74 -2.67
CA ALA A 39 -14.56 1.65 -2.66
C ALA A 39 -14.74 2.35 -4.01
N ALA A 40 -13.64 2.78 -4.65
CA ALA A 40 -13.65 3.40 -5.97
C ALA A 40 -14.20 2.48 -7.08
N LEU A 41 -14.06 1.15 -6.95
CA LEU A 41 -14.69 0.19 -7.87
C LEU A 41 -16.23 0.13 -7.75
N GLY A 42 -16.82 0.69 -6.68
CA GLY A 42 -18.26 0.78 -6.46
C GLY A 42 -18.97 -0.57 -6.20
N VAL A 43 -20.22 -0.57 -5.73
CA VAL A 43 -20.99 -1.83 -5.60
C VAL A 43 -21.66 -2.14 -6.95
N PRO A 44 -21.50 -3.36 -7.51
CA PRO A 44 -22.16 -3.71 -8.76
C PRO A 44 -23.68 -3.56 -8.61
N HIS A 45 -24.29 -2.73 -9.45
CA HIS A 45 -25.74 -2.48 -9.42
C HIS A 45 -26.55 -3.74 -9.76
N HIS A 46 -25.95 -4.67 -10.53
CA HIS A 46 -26.56 -5.95 -10.89
C HIS A 46 -25.66 -7.14 -10.48
N PRO A 47 -25.88 -7.77 -9.32
CA PRO A 47 -24.96 -8.77 -8.76
C PRO A 47 -24.87 -10.05 -9.60
N ARG A 48 -25.98 -10.46 -10.26
CA ARG A 48 -26.02 -11.62 -11.16
C ARG A 48 -25.18 -11.38 -12.41
N LEU A 49 -25.36 -10.25 -13.08
CA LEU A 49 -24.58 -9.88 -14.26
C LEU A 49 -23.09 -9.77 -13.93
N ALA A 50 -22.75 -9.17 -12.79
CA ALA A 50 -21.38 -9.12 -12.31
C ALA A 50 -20.79 -10.52 -12.03
N ALA A 51 -21.58 -11.45 -11.52
CA ALA A 51 -21.15 -12.84 -11.34
C ALA A 51 -20.90 -13.54 -12.67
N CYS A 52 -21.79 -13.37 -13.66
CA CYS A 52 -21.61 -13.89 -15.01
C CYS A 52 -20.36 -13.31 -15.67
N ALA A 53 -20.16 -11.99 -15.61
CA ALA A 53 -18.99 -11.32 -16.16
C ALA A 53 -17.68 -11.83 -15.52
N ARG A 54 -17.67 -12.07 -14.20
CA ARG A 54 -16.52 -12.69 -13.52
C ARG A 54 -16.28 -14.13 -13.99
N ALA A 55 -17.32 -14.93 -14.14
CA ALA A 55 -17.20 -16.31 -14.63
C ALA A 55 -16.65 -16.36 -16.06
N LEU A 56 -17.21 -15.54 -16.96
CA LEU A 56 -16.73 -15.38 -18.33
C LEU A 56 -15.28 -14.86 -18.37
N GLY A 57 -14.96 -13.87 -17.54
CA GLY A 57 -13.60 -13.36 -17.40
C GLY A 57 -12.60 -14.44 -16.99
N ARG A 58 -12.95 -15.28 -16.01
CA ARG A 58 -12.11 -16.41 -15.58
C ARG A 58 -11.90 -17.44 -16.70
N LEU A 59 -12.95 -17.77 -17.45
CA LEU A 59 -12.86 -18.66 -18.61
C LEU A 59 -11.95 -18.07 -19.71
N ALA A 60 -12.00 -16.75 -19.90
CA ALA A 60 -11.12 -16.02 -20.81
C ALA A 60 -9.72 -15.73 -20.23
N GLY A 61 -9.37 -16.26 -19.05
CA GLY A 61 -8.07 -16.04 -18.40
C GLY A 61 -7.85 -14.60 -17.88
N ARG A 62 -8.89 -13.76 -17.82
CA ARG A 62 -8.81 -12.39 -17.32
C ARG A 62 -8.79 -12.36 -15.80
N PRO A 63 -7.85 -11.65 -15.16
CA PRO A 63 -7.79 -11.53 -13.72
C PRO A 63 -8.98 -10.73 -13.19
N ASP A 64 -9.58 -11.22 -12.11
CA ASP A 64 -10.63 -10.52 -11.35
C ASP A 64 -9.98 -9.49 -10.42
N GLU A 65 -9.98 -8.22 -10.82
CA GLU A 65 -9.34 -7.11 -10.09
C GLU A 65 -9.88 -6.98 -8.67
N ARG A 66 -11.20 -6.99 -8.49
CA ARG A 66 -11.82 -6.91 -7.16
C ARG A 66 -11.39 -8.07 -6.27
N ALA A 67 -11.35 -9.29 -6.81
CA ALA A 67 -10.86 -10.44 -6.04
C ALA A 67 -9.36 -10.34 -5.74
N ALA A 68 -8.56 -9.72 -6.61
CA ALA A 68 -7.14 -9.45 -6.36
C ALA A 68 -6.93 -8.42 -5.26
N LEU A 69 -7.67 -7.30 -5.28
CA LEU A 69 -7.62 -6.27 -4.23
C LEU A 69 -8.05 -6.81 -2.88
N ARG A 70 -9.12 -7.61 -2.81
CA ARG A 70 -9.54 -8.27 -1.57
C ARG A 70 -8.49 -9.22 -1.01
N ARG A 71 -7.71 -9.88 -1.88
CA ARG A 71 -6.60 -10.74 -1.46
C ARG A 71 -5.44 -9.94 -0.91
N ALA A 72 -5.07 -8.86 -1.59
CA ALA A 72 -4.03 -7.96 -1.11
C ALA A 72 -4.40 -7.40 0.27
N LEU A 73 -5.67 -6.97 0.43
CA LEU A 73 -6.18 -6.42 1.68
C LEU A 73 -6.14 -7.43 2.82
N ASP A 74 -6.60 -8.66 2.59
CA ASP A 74 -6.51 -9.75 3.58
C ASP A 74 -5.04 -10.03 3.98
N GLY A 75 -4.11 -9.93 3.04
CA GLY A 75 -2.68 -10.04 3.31
C GLY A 75 -2.18 -8.90 4.22
N GLU A 76 -2.45 -7.65 3.84
CA GLU A 76 -2.03 -6.46 4.58
C GLU A 76 -2.66 -6.39 5.98
N GLN A 77 -3.91 -6.82 6.14
CA GLN A 77 -4.58 -6.88 7.45
C GLN A 77 -3.89 -7.87 8.38
N ARG A 78 -3.65 -9.10 7.93
CA ARG A 78 -2.95 -10.12 8.74
C ARG A 78 -1.53 -9.71 9.08
N ALA A 79 -0.81 -9.14 8.12
CA ALA A 79 0.54 -8.62 8.36
C ALA A 79 0.49 -7.46 9.37
N GLY A 80 -0.45 -6.53 9.21
CA GLY A 80 -0.64 -5.40 10.12
C GLY A 80 -0.93 -5.84 11.55
N GLU A 81 -1.84 -6.79 11.75
CA GLU A 81 -2.16 -7.36 13.08
C GLU A 81 -0.92 -7.91 13.79
N GLU A 82 -0.05 -8.63 13.05
CA GLU A 82 1.19 -9.17 13.63
C GLU A 82 2.24 -8.08 13.90
N LEU A 83 2.32 -7.07 13.03
CA LEU A 83 3.24 -5.93 13.20
C LEU A 83 2.85 -5.06 14.40
N GLU A 84 1.55 -4.87 14.65
CA GLU A 84 1.05 -4.10 15.80
C GLU A 84 1.47 -4.69 17.15
N ARG A 85 1.77 -6.00 17.22
CA ARG A 85 2.31 -6.62 18.44
C ARG A 85 3.69 -6.07 18.83
N LEU A 86 4.42 -5.48 17.89
CA LEU A 86 5.74 -4.89 18.13
C LEU A 86 5.67 -3.56 18.90
N THR A 87 4.48 -2.96 19.02
CA THR A 87 4.29 -1.68 19.72
C THR A 87 4.70 -1.75 21.19
N GLY A 88 4.46 -2.88 21.86
CA GLY A 88 4.94 -3.13 23.23
C GLY A 88 6.47 -3.12 23.36
N GLY A 89 7.20 -3.31 22.26
CA GLY A 89 8.66 -3.24 22.18
C GLY A 89 9.21 -1.87 21.77
N GLY A 90 8.39 -0.81 21.78
CA GLY A 90 8.81 0.55 21.41
C GLY A 90 8.82 0.83 19.91
N TRP A 91 8.15 -0.02 19.11
CA TRP A 91 7.96 0.24 17.69
C TRP A 91 6.69 1.06 17.44
N ARG A 92 6.77 2.02 16.54
CA ARG A 92 5.61 2.68 15.93
C ARG A 92 5.37 2.05 14.56
N VAL A 93 4.12 1.65 14.31
CA VAL A 93 3.69 1.09 13.03
C VAL A 93 2.78 2.10 12.34
N LEU A 94 3.08 2.42 11.09
CA LEU A 94 2.23 3.24 10.23
C LEU A 94 1.78 2.40 9.03
N HIS A 95 0.52 2.52 8.66
CA HIS A 95 -0.09 1.78 7.57
C HIS A 95 -0.40 2.68 6.38
N SER A 96 -0.34 2.10 5.17
CA SER A 96 -0.72 2.79 3.92
C SER A 96 -0.08 4.16 3.76
N VAL A 97 1.24 4.25 3.91
CA VAL A 97 1.98 5.51 3.81
C VAL A 97 2.09 5.91 2.34
N PRO A 98 1.51 7.03 1.88
CA PRO A 98 1.59 7.42 0.48
C PRO A 98 3.00 7.91 0.16
N VAL A 99 3.66 7.25 -0.80
CA VAL A 99 5.03 7.57 -1.18
C VAL A 99 5.17 7.54 -2.70
N PRO A 100 5.21 8.70 -3.38
CA PRO A 100 5.34 8.74 -4.83
C PRO A 100 6.64 8.09 -5.33
N PRO A 101 6.62 7.44 -6.51
CA PRO A 101 5.49 7.21 -7.40
C PRO A 101 4.70 5.93 -7.07
N ALA A 102 4.95 5.28 -5.92
CA ALA A 102 4.09 4.18 -5.47
C ALA A 102 2.75 4.76 -4.99
N ALA A 103 1.69 3.94 -5.04
CA ALA A 103 0.39 4.35 -4.50
C ALA A 103 0.47 4.50 -2.97
N ALA A 104 1.04 3.51 -2.29
CA ALA A 104 1.36 3.55 -0.87
C ALA A 104 2.39 2.45 -0.54
N VAL A 105 3.20 2.69 0.48
CA VAL A 105 3.94 1.64 1.20
C VAL A 105 2.96 0.99 2.19
N PRO A 106 2.78 -0.34 2.17
CA PRO A 106 1.80 -1.00 3.03
C PRO A 106 2.03 -0.79 4.52
N HIS A 107 3.29 -0.93 4.96
CA HIS A 107 3.68 -0.77 6.37
C HIS A 107 5.03 -0.05 6.48
N LEU A 108 5.12 0.92 7.39
CA LEU A 108 6.36 1.57 7.82
C LEU A 108 6.52 1.38 9.33
N LEU A 109 7.65 0.84 9.75
CA LEU A 109 7.99 0.64 11.17
C LEU A 109 9.08 1.62 11.55
N ILE A 110 8.95 2.25 12.72
CA ILE A 110 9.91 3.18 13.27
C ILE A 110 10.19 2.76 14.72
N GLY A 111 11.44 2.46 15.06
CA GLY A 111 11.76 1.98 16.40
C GLY A 111 13.25 1.88 16.67
N PRO A 112 13.66 1.18 17.76
CA PRO A 112 15.04 1.15 18.23
C PRO A 112 16.03 0.52 17.23
N GLY A 113 15.55 -0.31 16.30
CA GLY A 113 16.35 -0.88 15.22
C GLY A 113 16.44 -0.02 13.95
N GLY A 114 15.84 1.18 13.94
CA GLY A 114 15.75 2.06 12.78
C GLY A 114 14.37 2.06 12.12
N VAL A 115 14.35 2.27 10.81
CA VAL A 115 13.12 2.42 10.01
C VAL A 115 13.04 1.36 8.94
N PHE A 116 11.89 0.69 8.81
CA PHE A 116 11.67 -0.41 7.85
C PHE A 116 10.39 -0.20 7.06
N THR A 117 10.48 -0.27 5.73
CA THR A 117 9.32 -0.41 4.84
C THR A 117 9.06 -1.90 4.61
N LEU A 118 7.82 -2.37 4.80
CA LEU A 118 7.42 -3.73 4.44
C LEU A 118 6.39 -3.75 3.33
N HIS A 119 6.65 -4.59 2.35
CA HIS A 119 5.72 -4.93 1.29
C HIS A 119 5.03 -6.24 1.60
N THR A 120 3.71 -6.28 1.47
CA THR A 120 2.92 -7.48 1.76
C THR A 120 2.39 -8.09 0.47
N ALA A 121 2.75 -9.35 0.21
CA ALA A 121 2.23 -10.12 -0.92
C ALA A 121 1.55 -11.40 -0.42
N CYS A 122 0.33 -11.67 -0.91
CA CYS A 122 -0.45 -12.84 -0.54
C CYS A 122 -0.75 -13.76 -1.75
N PRO A 123 0.25 -14.51 -2.25
CA PRO A 123 0.04 -15.45 -3.36
C PRO A 123 -0.67 -16.73 -2.87
N ARG A 124 -1.91 -16.97 -3.34
CA ARG A 124 -2.69 -18.14 -2.91
C ARG A 124 -2.13 -19.46 -3.43
N GLY A 125 -1.94 -20.42 -2.53
CA GLY A 125 -1.62 -21.82 -2.85
C GLY A 125 -0.34 -22.01 -3.65
N ALA A 126 0.53 -20.99 -3.66
CA ALA A 126 1.72 -20.97 -4.50
C ALA A 126 2.96 -21.20 -3.64
N ARG A 127 3.86 -22.06 -4.14
CA ARG A 127 5.22 -22.09 -3.62
C ARG A 127 5.92 -20.79 -3.98
N VAL A 128 6.56 -20.18 -2.99
CA VAL A 128 7.32 -18.94 -3.11
C VAL A 128 8.80 -19.27 -2.91
N ARG A 129 9.65 -18.84 -3.83
CA ARG A 129 11.11 -18.88 -3.67
C ARG A 129 11.64 -17.46 -3.80
N VAL A 130 12.32 -16.99 -2.76
CA VAL A 130 12.93 -15.67 -2.75
C VAL A 130 14.36 -15.80 -3.26
N GLY A 131 14.68 -15.14 -4.36
CA GLY A 131 16.04 -14.93 -4.83
C GLY A 131 16.50 -13.51 -4.52
N THR A 132 17.75 -13.18 -4.87
CA THR A 132 18.39 -11.89 -4.56
C THR A 132 17.64 -10.68 -5.12
N ASP A 133 17.04 -10.81 -6.30
CA ASP A 133 16.40 -9.68 -7.01
C ASP A 133 14.95 -9.94 -7.43
N ALA A 134 14.46 -11.15 -7.25
CA ALA A 134 13.13 -11.54 -7.68
C ALA A 134 12.55 -12.63 -6.76
N VAL A 135 11.23 -12.62 -6.66
CA VAL A 135 10.48 -13.68 -5.99
C VAL A 135 9.83 -14.55 -7.04
N LEU A 136 10.16 -15.83 -7.06
CA LEU A 136 9.50 -16.78 -7.94
C LEU A 136 8.24 -17.30 -7.26
N VAL A 137 7.11 -17.10 -7.92
CA VAL A 137 5.80 -17.63 -7.53
C VAL A 137 5.43 -18.76 -8.49
N ALA A 138 4.60 -19.71 -8.02
CA ALA A 138 4.13 -20.90 -8.74
C ALA A 138 4.25 -20.87 -10.27
N ARG A 139 4.77 -21.97 -10.85
CA ARG A 139 5.08 -22.13 -12.30
C ARG A 139 6.19 -21.20 -12.82
N GLY A 140 7.04 -20.66 -11.92
CA GLY A 140 8.24 -19.92 -12.30
C GLY A 140 8.00 -18.46 -12.67
N ARG A 141 6.82 -17.91 -12.37
CA ARG A 141 6.54 -16.48 -12.59
C ARG A 141 7.43 -15.66 -11.67
N ALA A 142 8.31 -14.86 -12.25
CA ALA A 142 9.16 -13.94 -11.50
C ALA A 142 8.40 -12.65 -11.16
N GLU A 143 8.21 -12.39 -9.88
CA GLU A 143 7.66 -11.16 -9.35
C GLU A 143 8.78 -10.20 -8.95
N PRO A 144 8.65 -8.91 -9.28
CA PRO A 144 9.69 -7.90 -9.01
C PRO A 144 9.67 -7.38 -7.57
N TRP A 145 9.04 -8.09 -6.62
CA TRP A 145 8.78 -7.57 -5.26
C TRP A 145 10.04 -7.07 -4.55
N VAL A 146 11.18 -7.75 -4.68
CA VAL A 146 12.44 -7.27 -4.09
C VAL A 146 12.85 -5.90 -4.64
N ARG A 147 12.75 -5.70 -5.96
CA ARG A 147 13.05 -4.40 -6.58
C ARG A 147 12.07 -3.32 -6.14
N LEU A 148 10.78 -3.67 -6.01
CA LEU A 148 9.76 -2.75 -5.52
C LEU A 148 10.02 -2.33 -4.08
N SER A 149 10.32 -3.27 -3.18
CA SER A 149 10.66 -2.96 -1.79
C SER A 149 11.91 -2.08 -1.67
N ARG A 150 12.95 -2.31 -2.48
CA ARG A 150 14.13 -1.43 -2.51
C ARG A 150 13.79 -0.02 -2.99
N ARG A 151 12.89 0.12 -3.97
CA ARG A 151 12.42 1.42 -4.45
C ARG A 151 11.59 2.15 -3.40
N GLU A 152 10.69 1.44 -2.72
CA GLU A 152 9.89 1.96 -1.59
C GLU A 152 10.81 2.46 -0.47
N ALA A 153 11.80 1.68 -0.07
CA ALA A 153 12.79 2.06 0.94
C ALA A 153 13.54 3.35 0.57
N ARG A 154 13.99 3.47 -0.70
CA ARG A 154 14.67 4.69 -1.19
C ARG A 154 13.78 5.92 -1.13
N HIS A 155 12.50 5.81 -1.49
CA HIS A 155 11.60 6.96 -1.42
C HIS A 155 11.24 7.32 0.02
N ALA A 156 11.04 6.32 0.90
CA ALA A 156 10.85 6.56 2.33
C ALA A 156 12.08 7.27 2.92
N ALA A 157 13.28 6.81 2.61
CA ALA A 157 14.53 7.44 3.04
C ALA A 157 14.64 8.89 2.55
N LEU A 158 14.27 9.17 1.29
CA LEU A 158 14.23 10.54 0.75
C LEU A 158 13.23 11.42 1.52
N ALA A 159 12.02 10.91 1.79
CA ALA A 159 11.00 11.64 2.54
C ALA A 159 11.44 11.93 3.97
N LEU A 160 11.97 10.93 4.67
CA LEU A 160 12.47 11.06 6.03
C LEU A 160 13.68 11.99 6.12
N SER A 161 14.60 11.92 5.15
CA SER A 161 15.77 12.80 5.13
C SER A 161 15.37 14.27 5.06
N ARG A 162 14.34 14.58 4.27
CA ARG A 162 13.76 15.92 4.17
C ARG A 162 13.05 16.33 5.44
N GLY A 163 12.23 15.46 6.02
CA GLY A 163 11.47 15.75 7.23
C GLY A 163 12.32 15.92 8.48
N CYS A 164 13.34 15.07 8.65
CA CYS A 164 14.18 15.07 9.85
C CYS A 164 15.39 16.02 9.78
N GLY A 165 15.73 16.55 8.60
CA GLY A 165 16.85 17.47 8.42
C GLY A 165 18.24 16.81 8.47
N PHE A 166 18.32 15.48 8.44
CA PHE A 166 19.57 14.72 8.33
C PHE A 166 19.44 13.55 7.35
N PRO A 167 20.54 13.06 6.74
CA PRO A 167 20.46 11.96 5.78
C PRO A 167 20.00 10.63 6.41
N VAL A 168 18.98 10.00 5.82
CA VAL A 168 18.56 8.63 6.07
C VAL A 168 19.05 7.76 4.91
N THR A 169 19.83 6.71 5.21
CA THR A 169 20.49 5.86 4.20
C THR A 169 19.85 4.48 4.07
N VAL A 170 19.96 3.87 2.88
CA VAL A 170 19.45 2.53 2.51
C VAL A 170 20.42 1.79 1.60
#